data_AF-A0A917H1P4-F1
#
_entry.id   AF-A0A917H1P4-F1
#
_cell.length_a   1.000
_cell.length_b   1.000
_cell.length_c   1.000
_cell.angle_alpha   90.00
_cell.angle_beta   90.00
_cell.angle_gamma   90.00
#
_symmetry.space_group_name_H-M   'P 1'
#
loop_
_entity.id
_entity.type
_entity.pdbx_description
1 polymer ?
#
loop_
_entity_poly.entity_id
_entity_poly.type
_entity_poly.pdbx_seq_one_letter_code
_entity_poly.pdbx_strand_id
1 'polypeptide(L)'
;MFIVLIIVSIGVVFDMLGIASTAADEAPFHAMAAEKVNGAKEAVIIIRNADKFASFCNDVIGDISGIVSGTATGMVVVQIAALTGNGEGSSLQITLSVVLTSLVAALTVGGKALGKYFAINASTNIIFFAGKVISLIENKLKIRILPKGNNSR
;
A
#
# COMPACT_ATOMS: atom_id res chain seq x y z
N MET A 1 10.04 16.22 6.72
CA MET A 1 8.60 16.00 6.43
C MET A 1 8.37 15.21 5.14
N PHE A 2 9.02 15.53 4.00
CA PHE A 2 8.82 14.79 2.73
C PHE A 2 8.99 13.27 2.83
N ILE A 3 10.00 12.79 3.56
CA ILE A 3 10.22 11.36 3.76
C ILE A 3 9.02 10.69 4.45
N VAL A 4 8.43 11.34 5.46
CA VAL A 4 7.23 10.84 6.16
C VAL A 4 6.06 10.72 5.21
N LEU A 5 5.81 11.73 4.36
CA LEU A 5 4.73 11.70 3.38
C LEU A 5 4.91 10.55 2.37
N ILE A 6 6.15 10.29 1.94
CA ILE A 6 6.44 9.17 1.04
C ILE A 6 6.13 7.84 1.72
N ILE A 7 6.57 7.64 2.97
CA ILE A 7 6.31 6.40 3.71
C ILE A 7 4.81 6.19 3.88
N VAL A 8 4.08 7.20 4.35
CA VAL A 8 2.61 7.12 4.51
C VAL A 8 1.92 6.82 3.18
N SER A 9 2.33 7.47 2.09
CA SER A 9 1.76 7.24 0.76
C SER A 9 1.97 5.80 0.30
N ILE A 10 3.14 5.22 0.55
CA ILE A 10 3.41 3.81 0.25
C ILE A 10 2.43 2.91 1.03
N GLY A 11 2.29 3.12 2.33
CA GLY A 11 1.36 2.34 3.15
C GLY A 11 -0.10 2.44 2.67
N VAL A 12 -0.55 3.64 2.28
CA VAL A 12 -1.90 3.85 1.73
C VAL A 12 -2.09 3.14 0.38
N VAL A 13 -1.09 3.17 -0.49
CA VAL A 13 -1.14 2.47 -1.80
C VAL A 13 -1.20 0.96 -1.60
N PHE A 14 -0.43 0.41 -0.66
CA PHE A 14 -0.48 -1.03 -0.36
C PHE A 14 -1.80 -1.45 0.29
N ASP A 15 -2.35 -0.65 1.21
CA ASP A 15 -3.71 -0.85 1.75
C ASP A 15 -4.75 -0.92 0.62
N MET A 16 -4.67 0.02 -0.33
CA MET A 16 -5.51 0.07 -1.51
C MET A 16 -5.36 -1.17 -2.40
N LEU A 17 -4.14 -1.69 -2.60
CA LEU A 17 -3.89 -2.93 -3.35
C LEU A 17 -4.53 -4.14 -2.67
N GLY A 18 -4.42 -4.25 -1.35
CA GLY A 18 -5.04 -5.32 -0.59
C GLY A 18 -6.56 -5.33 -0.73
N ILE A 19 -7.19 -4.16 -0.64
CA ILE A 19 -8.65 -4.02 -0.75
C ILE A 19 -9.14 -4.21 -2.18
N ALA A 20 -8.37 -3.74 -3.16
CA ALA A 20 -8.68 -4.03 -4.57
C ALA A 20 -8.63 -5.54 -4.86
N SER A 21 -7.76 -6.29 -4.18
CA SER A 21 -7.61 -7.73 -4.42
C SER A 21 -8.82 -8.53 -3.93
N THR A 22 -9.44 -8.08 -2.84
CA THR A 22 -10.65 -8.70 -2.30
C THR A 22 -11.92 -8.23 -3.01
N ALA A 23 -11.89 -7.05 -3.64
CA ALA A 23 -13.00 -6.47 -4.38
C ALA A 23 -13.01 -6.79 -5.89
N ALA A 24 -11.98 -7.46 -6.43
CA ALA A 24 -11.88 -7.75 -7.86
C ALA A 24 -12.54 -9.09 -8.22
N ASP A 25 -13.31 -9.11 -9.32
CA ASP A 25 -13.90 -10.33 -9.89
C ASP A 25 -12.93 -11.08 -10.82
N GLU A 26 -12.99 -12.42 -10.83
CA GLU A 26 -12.15 -13.27 -11.70
C GLU A 26 -12.54 -13.22 -13.18
N ALA A 27 -13.83 -12.99 -13.50
CA ALA A 27 -14.38 -13.05 -14.86
C ALA A 27 -13.64 -12.17 -15.90
N PRO A 28 -13.37 -10.87 -15.66
CA PRO A 28 -12.63 -10.04 -16.60
C PRO A 28 -11.19 -10.56 -16.83
N PHE A 29 -10.57 -11.17 -15.83
CA PHE A 29 -9.20 -11.68 -15.95
C PHE A 29 -9.13 -13.01 -16.70
N HIS A 30 -10.18 -13.84 -16.64
CA HIS A 30 -10.25 -15.03 -17.47
C HIS A 30 -10.35 -14.69 -18.97
N ALA A 31 -11.14 -13.67 -19.33
CA ALA A 31 -11.19 -13.17 -20.71
C ALA A 31 -9.82 -12.63 -21.16
N MET A 32 -9.19 -11.77 -20.35
CA MET A 32 -7.84 -11.26 -20.63
C MET A 32 -6.78 -12.36 -20.72
N ALA A 33 -6.88 -13.42 -19.92
CA ALA A 33 -5.96 -14.56 -19.97
C ALA A 33 -6.17 -15.42 -21.24
N ALA A 34 -7.41 -15.53 -21.74
CA ALA A 34 -7.72 -16.20 -22.99
C ALA A 34 -7.13 -15.45 -24.20
N GLU A 35 -7.16 -14.11 -24.17
CA GLU A 35 -6.47 -13.24 -25.14
C GLU A 35 -4.94 -13.17 -24.92
N LYS A 36 -4.39 -13.93 -23.97
CA LYS A 36 -2.95 -13.98 -23.64
C LYS A 36 -2.36 -12.62 -23.25
N VAL A 37 -3.15 -11.78 -22.57
CA VAL A 37 -2.65 -10.52 -22.01
C VAL A 37 -1.65 -10.81 -20.88
N ASN A 38 -0.46 -10.21 -20.97
CA ASN A 38 0.59 -10.37 -19.96
C ASN A 38 0.15 -9.82 -18.60
N GLY A 39 0.31 -10.60 -17.52
CA GLY A 39 -0.13 -10.23 -16.17
C GLY A 39 -1.54 -10.69 -15.79
N ALA A 40 -2.34 -11.15 -16.75
CA ALA A 40 -3.72 -11.58 -16.48
C ALA A 40 -3.78 -12.87 -15.65
N LYS A 41 -2.85 -13.81 -15.87
CA LYS A 41 -2.81 -15.08 -15.09
C LYS A 41 -2.38 -14.83 -13.65
N GLU A 42 -1.42 -13.94 -13.47
CA GLU A 42 -0.90 -13.51 -12.17
C GLU A 42 -1.99 -12.77 -11.40
N ALA A 43 -2.76 -11.90 -12.07
CA ALA A 43 -3.93 -11.25 -11.47
C ALA A 43 -4.99 -12.26 -10.99
N VAL A 44 -5.31 -13.31 -11.76
CA VAL A 44 -6.20 -14.39 -11.29
C VAL A 44 -5.63 -15.08 -10.04
N ILE A 45 -4.32 -15.33 -9.98
CA ILE A 45 -3.69 -15.96 -8.82
C ILE A 45 -3.77 -15.05 -7.58
N ILE A 46 -3.61 -13.73 -7.75
CA ILE A 46 -3.81 -12.75 -6.68
C ILE A 46 -5.24 -12.84 -6.15
N ILE A 47 -6.25 -12.81 -7.02
CA ILE A 47 -7.67 -12.84 -6.61
C ILE A 47 -8.02 -14.15 -5.90
N ARG A 48 -7.53 -15.29 -6.43
CA ARG A 48 -7.72 -16.60 -5.78
C ARG A 48 -7.08 -16.72 -4.40
N ASN A 49 -6.07 -15.91 -4.12
CA ASN A 49 -5.40 -15.85 -2.82
C ASN A 49 -5.56 -14.47 -2.17
N ALA A 50 -6.68 -13.78 -2.45
CA ALA A 50 -6.89 -12.40 -2.05
C ALA A 50 -6.72 -12.21 -0.54
N ASP A 51 -7.21 -13.13 0.30
CA ASP A 51 -7.06 -13.03 1.75
C ASP A 51 -5.59 -12.96 2.19
N LYS A 52 -4.73 -13.80 1.61
CA LYS A 52 -3.29 -13.81 1.91
C LYS A 52 -2.59 -12.56 1.37
N PHE A 53 -2.94 -12.15 0.15
CA PHE A 53 -2.37 -10.97 -0.48
C PHE A 53 -2.78 -9.68 0.26
N ALA A 54 -4.05 -9.57 0.66
CA ALA A 54 -4.60 -8.47 1.42
C ALA A 54 -3.98 -8.38 2.82
N SER A 55 -3.86 -9.50 3.54
CA SER A 55 -3.18 -9.53 4.84
C SER A 55 -1.70 -9.14 4.71
N PHE A 56 -1.00 -9.61 3.67
CA PHE A 56 0.38 -9.16 3.43
C PHE A 56 0.47 -7.64 3.18
N CYS A 57 -0.40 -7.09 2.34
CA CYS A 57 -0.35 -5.66 2.00
C CYS A 57 -0.79 -4.77 3.16
N ASN A 58 -1.86 -5.15 3.87
CA ASN A 58 -2.41 -4.35 4.95
C ASN A 58 -1.66 -4.55 6.27
N ASP A 59 -1.43 -5.80 6.68
CA ASP A 59 -0.87 -6.08 7.99
C ASP A 59 0.66 -5.94 7.94
N VAL A 60 1.35 -6.64 7.03
CA VAL A 60 2.82 -6.59 7.00
C VAL A 60 3.32 -5.22 6.52
N ILE A 61 2.92 -4.79 5.32
CA ILE A 61 3.44 -3.54 4.75
C ILE A 61 2.82 -2.32 5.45
N GLY A 62 1.52 -2.38 5.78
CA GLY A 62 0.85 -1.31 6.49
C GLY A 62 1.39 -1.08 7.90
N ASP A 63 1.64 -2.12 8.69
CA ASP A 63 2.21 -1.96 10.04
C ASP A 63 3.64 -1.44 10.00
N ILE A 64 4.48 -1.95 9.07
CA ILE A 64 5.85 -1.44 8.88
C ILE A 64 5.81 0.05 8.50
N SER A 65 4.98 0.41 7.52
CA SER A 65 4.81 1.80 7.11
C SER A 65 4.31 2.68 8.27
N GLY A 66 3.37 2.18 9.06
CA GLY A 66 2.83 2.88 10.24
C GLY A 66 3.89 3.16 11.30
N ILE A 67 4.66 2.14 11.70
CA ILE A 67 5.72 2.27 12.71
C ILE A 67 6.84 3.19 12.22
N VAL A 68 7.30 3.00 10.96
CA VAL A 68 8.41 3.79 10.40
C VAL A 68 7.98 5.25 10.19
N SER A 69 6.75 5.50 9.71
CA SER A 69 6.25 6.88 9.56
C SER A 69 6.03 7.57 10.90
N GLY A 70 5.53 6.86 11.91
CA GLY A 70 5.33 7.40 13.26
C GLY A 70 6.66 7.79 13.92
N THR A 71 7.65 6.91 13.88
CA THR A 71 9.00 7.18 14.41
C THR A 71 9.68 8.32 13.65
N ALA A 72 9.60 8.34 12.31
CA ALA A 72 10.13 9.43 11.50
C ALA A 72 9.44 10.78 11.79
N THR A 73 8.12 10.78 12.04
CA THR A 73 7.38 11.99 12.46
C THR A 73 7.89 12.50 13.80
N GLY A 74 8.08 11.61 14.77
CA GLY A 74 8.66 11.96 16.08
C GLY A 74 10.05 12.59 15.96
N MET A 75 10.92 12.03 15.11
CA MET A 75 12.25 12.61 14.85
C MET A 75 12.18 14.01 14.23
N VAL A 76 11.28 14.22 13.25
CA VAL A 76 11.09 15.53 12.63
C VAL A 76 10.66 16.57 13.67
N VAL A 77 9.76 16.19 14.57
CA VAL A 77 9.30 17.04 15.66
C VAL A 77 10.44 17.44 16.60
N VAL A 78 11.27 16.48 17.04
CA VAL A 78 12.44 16.74 17.89
C VAL A 78 13.42 17.68 17.20
N GLN A 79 13.66 17.48 15.90
CA GLN A 79 14.59 18.32 15.14
C GLN A 79 14.09 19.75 14.97
N ILE A 80 12.79 19.95 14.72
CA ILE A 80 12.20 21.30 14.65
C ILE A 80 12.28 22.00 16.01
N ALA A 81 12.06 21.27 17.10
CA ALA A 81 12.19 21.82 18.44
C ALA A 81 13.62 22.31 18.73
N ALA A 82 14.63 21.51 18.38
CA ALA A 82 16.03 21.86 18.51
C ALA A 82 16.40 23.11 17.69
N LEU A 83 15.88 23.24 16.47
CA LEU A 83 16.11 24.40 15.60
C LEU A 83 15.46 25.70 16.10
N THR A 84 14.38 25.60 16.88
CA THR A 84 13.63 26.77 17.36
C THR A 84 14.22 27.35 18.66
N GLY A 85 15.30 26.76 19.19
CA GLY A 85 16.02 27.27 20.37
C GLY A 85 15.22 27.26 21.68
N ASN A 86 14.03 26.65 21.67
CA ASN A 86 13.18 26.49 22.85
C ASN A 86 13.59 25.19 23.55
N GLY A 87 14.00 25.29 24.81
CA GLY A 87 14.38 24.12 25.62
C GLY A 87 13.30 23.04 25.67
N GLU A 88 13.74 21.81 25.94
CA GLU A 88 12.87 20.64 26.08
C GLU A 88 11.68 20.94 27.00
N GLY A 89 10.45 20.82 26.46
CA GLY A 89 9.22 20.99 27.23
C GLY A 89 8.50 22.34 27.09
N SER A 90 8.91 23.23 26.17
CA SER A 90 8.14 24.43 25.87
C SER A 90 6.74 24.10 25.33
N SER A 91 5.72 24.85 25.74
CA SER A 91 4.33 24.69 25.28
C SER A 91 4.20 24.79 23.75
N LEU A 92 5.08 25.57 23.11
CA LEU A 92 5.18 25.65 21.65
C LEU A 92 5.63 24.33 21.02
N GLN A 93 6.59 23.62 21.61
CA GLN A 93 7.05 22.32 21.10
C GLN A 93 5.91 21.30 21.15
N ILE A 94 5.23 21.18 22.29
CA ILE A 94 4.12 20.24 22.47
C ILE A 94 3.00 20.55 21.48
N THR A 95 2.62 21.82 21.35
CA THR A 95 1.57 22.24 20.40
C THR A 95 1.95 21.89 18.96
N LEU A 96 3.19 22.17 18.54
CA LEU A 96 3.66 21.88 17.20
C LEU A 96 3.75 20.37 16.93
N SER A 97 4.12 19.59 17.95
CA SER A 97 4.16 18.12 17.91
C SER A 97 2.76 17.54 17.68
N VAL A 98 1.77 18.03 18.44
CA VAL A 98 0.37 17.59 18.33
C VAL A 98 -0.22 17.97 16.97
N VAL A 99 0.03 19.20 16.51
CA VAL A 99 -0.46 19.67 15.20
C VAL A 99 0.14 18.84 14.06
N LEU A 100 1.44 18.57 14.08
CA LEU A 100 2.08 17.78 13.03
C LEU A 100 1.62 16.31 13.08
N THR A 101 1.56 15.71 14.26
CA THR A 101 1.13 14.31 14.41
C THR A 101 -0.34 14.13 14.00
N SER A 102 -1.22 15.06 14.39
CA SER A 102 -2.63 15.04 13.99
C SER A 102 -2.81 15.25 12.48
N LEU A 103 -2.01 16.11 11.85
CA LEU A 103 -2.03 16.28 10.39
C LEU A 103 -1.61 14.99 9.67
N VAL A 104 -0.53 14.34 10.11
CA VAL A 104 -0.07 13.06 9.54
C VAL A 104 -1.11 11.97 9.75
N ALA A 105 -1.71 11.88 10.94
CA ALA A 105 -2.77 10.91 11.24
C ALA A 105 -4.01 11.15 10.37
N ALA A 106 -4.46 12.40 10.23
CA ALA A 106 -5.60 12.77 9.39
C ALA A 106 -5.35 12.42 7.92
N LEU A 107 -4.15 12.70 7.41
CA LEU A 107 -3.77 12.36 6.04
C LEU A 107 -3.68 10.84 5.83
N THR A 108 -3.23 10.10 6.83
CA THR A 108 -3.15 8.63 6.76
C THR A 108 -4.55 8.00 6.74
N VAL A 109 -5.42 8.37 7.68
CA VAL A 109 -6.78 7.81 7.78
C VAL A 109 -7.65 8.28 6.61
N GLY A 110 -7.57 9.57 6.26
CA GLY A 110 -8.27 10.13 5.11
C GLY A 110 -7.78 9.54 3.79
N GLY A 111 -6.46 9.37 3.63
CA GLY A 111 -5.85 8.72 2.47
C GLY A 111 -6.32 7.28 2.30
N LYS A 112 -6.35 6.49 3.38
CA LYS A 112 -6.90 5.12 3.35
C LYS A 112 -8.39 5.11 2.96
N ALA A 113 -9.19 6.02 3.48
CA ALA A 113 -10.61 6.11 3.13
C ALA A 113 -10.83 6.42 1.64
N LEU A 114 -10.08 7.38 1.09
CA LEU A 114 -10.11 7.69 -0.34
C LEU A 114 -9.58 6.52 -1.18
N GLY A 115 -8.50 5.88 -0.73
CA GLY A 115 -7.93 4.69 -1.36
C GLY A 115 -8.93 3.55 -1.44
N LYS A 116 -9.71 3.30 -0.38
CA LYS A 116 -10.80 2.29 -0.37
C LYS A 116 -11.85 2.54 -1.44
N TYR A 117 -12.33 3.78 -1.54
CA TYR A 117 -13.32 4.14 -2.55
C TYR A 117 -12.79 3.87 -3.95
N PHE A 118 -11.55 4.28 -4.23
CA PHE A 118 -10.91 4.06 -5.52
C PHE A 118 -10.59 2.57 -5.78
N ALA A 119 -10.19 1.83 -4.74
CA ALA A 119 -9.93 0.39 -4.79
C ALA A 119 -11.15 -0.41 -5.23
N ILE A 120 -12.34 -0.07 -4.71
CA ILE A 120 -13.57 -0.77 -5.04
C ILE A 120 -14.04 -0.40 -6.45
N ASN A 121 -13.99 0.88 -6.82
CA ASN A 121 -14.51 1.35 -8.10
C ASN A 121 -13.59 1.01 -9.30
N ALA A 122 -12.29 0.81 -9.05
CA ALA A 122 -11.29 0.50 -10.08
C ALA A 122 -10.52 -0.81 -9.80
N SER A 123 -11.12 -1.74 -9.04
CA SER A 123 -10.47 -2.97 -8.54
C SER A 123 -9.79 -3.78 -9.66
N THR A 124 -10.47 -3.97 -10.79
CA THR A 124 -9.94 -4.71 -11.95
C THR A 124 -8.67 -4.07 -12.50
N ASN A 125 -8.62 -2.74 -12.67
CA ASN A 125 -7.44 -2.07 -13.23
C ASN A 125 -6.26 -2.11 -12.26
N ILE A 126 -6.53 -1.96 -10.97
CA ILE A 126 -5.51 -1.98 -9.91
C ILE A 126 -4.87 -3.36 -9.82
N ILE A 127 -5.70 -4.41 -9.81
CA ILE A 127 -5.22 -5.80 -9.76
C ILE A 127 -4.58 -6.24 -11.06
N PHE A 128 -5.05 -5.74 -12.20
CA PHE A 128 -4.36 -5.93 -13.47
C PHE A 128 -2.95 -5.31 -13.45
N PHE A 129 -2.81 -4.09 -12.92
CA PHE A 129 -1.51 -3.46 -12.74
C PHE A 129 -0.61 -4.26 -11.80
N ALA A 130 -1.14 -4.71 -10.65
CA ALA A 130 -0.41 -5.56 -9.71
C ALA A 130 0.05 -6.88 -10.38
N GLY A 131 -0.83 -7.56 -11.10
CA GLY A 131 -0.51 -8.77 -11.85
C GLY A 131 0.55 -8.53 -12.92
N LYS A 132 0.51 -7.40 -13.63
CA LYS A 132 1.53 -7.00 -14.61
C LYS A 132 2.88 -6.73 -13.96
N VAL A 133 2.92 -6.07 -12.80
CA VAL A 133 4.15 -5.83 -12.05
C VAL A 133 4.76 -7.16 -11.60
N ILE A 134 3.96 -8.07 -11.05
CA ILE A 134 4.43 -9.41 -10.65
C ILE A 134 4.94 -10.19 -11.86
N SER A 135 4.23 -10.15 -12.99
CA SER A 135 4.65 -10.83 -14.23
C SER A 135 5.96 -10.27 -14.77
N LEU A 136 6.15 -8.94 -14.73
CA LEU A 136 7.42 -8.30 -15.11
C LEU A 136 8.58 -8.71 -14.19
N ILE A 137 8.33 -8.78 -12.89
CA ILE A 137 9.31 -9.24 -11.89
C ILE A 137 9.67 -10.71 -12.17
N GLU A 138 8.70 -11.58 -12.38
CA GLU A 138 8.93 -13.00 -12.66
C GLU A 138 9.71 -13.21 -13.96
N ASN A 139 9.38 -12.45 -15.01
CA ASN A 139 10.02 -12.56 -16.32
C ASN A 139 11.45 -11.97 -16.34
N LYS A 140 11.74 -10.94 -15.54
CA LYS A 140 13.09 -10.37 -15.41
C LYS A 140 13.97 -11.08 -14.38
N LEU A 141 13.42 -11.53 -13.24
CA LEU A 141 14.19 -12.17 -12.18
C LEU A 141 14.28 -13.71 -12.28
N LYS A 142 13.50 -14.39 -13.15
CA LYS A 142 13.43 -15.87 -13.23
C LYS A 142 13.12 -16.57 -11.90
N ILE A 143 12.70 -15.84 -10.87
CA ILE A 143 12.26 -16.42 -9.60
C ILE A 143 10.78 -16.76 -9.77
N ARG A 144 10.47 -18.06 -9.84
CA ARG A 144 9.10 -18.58 -9.87
C ARG A 144 8.45 -18.38 -8.50
N ILE A 145 7.72 -17.29 -8.32
CA ILE A 145 7.06 -16.96 -7.04
C ILE A 145 5.67 -17.61 -6.94
N LEU A 146 5.01 -17.91 -8.07
CA LEU A 146 3.64 -18.43 -8.09
C LEU A 146 3.58 -19.89 -8.56
N PRO A 147 2.94 -20.80 -7.81
CA PRO A 147 2.75 -22.17 -8.25
C PRO A 147 1.79 -22.20 -9.44
N LYS A 148 2.18 -22.93 -10.49
CA LYS A 148 1.42 -23.09 -11.73
C LYS A 148 0.04 -23.69 -11.42
N GLY A 149 -1.01 -22.88 -11.49
CA GLY A 149 -2.39 -23.38 -11.48
C GLY A 149 -2.55 -24.39 -12.60
N ASN A 150 -2.84 -25.63 -12.23
CA ASN A 150 -2.99 -26.74 -13.16
C ASN A 150 -4.14 -26.43 -14.12
N ASN A 151 -3.82 -26.29 -15.40
CA ASN A 151 -4.79 -26.09 -16.47
C ASN A 151 -5.46 -27.44 -16.69
N SER A 152 -6.59 -27.69 -16.01
CA SER A 152 -7.41 -28.88 -16.20
C SER A 152 -8.84 -28.47 -16.53
N ARG A 153 -9.04 -28.05 -17.77
CA ARG A 153 -10.16 -28.46 -18.60
C ARG A 153 -9.61 -28.84 -19.97
#